data_AF-A0A519TKD7-F1
#
_entry.id   AF-A0A519TKD7-F1
#
_cell.length_a   1.000
_cell.length_b   1.000
_cell.length_c   1.000
_cell.angle_alpha   90.00
_cell.angle_beta   90.00
_cell.angle_gamma   90.00
#
_symmetry.space_group_name_H-M   'P 1'
#
loop_
_entity.id
_entity.type
_entity.pdbx_description
1 polymer ?
#
loop_
_entity_poly.entity_id
_entity_poly.type
_entity_poly.pdbx_seq_one_letter_code
_entity_poly.pdbx_strand_id
1 'polypeptide(L)'
;MLLKDLYSPAFYDRLCNALMISIPDFDKKKFIKSIYVNDFEEKELKQRMKHTTFVLNQFMPSDYPETLVLIKNTIEQLRIAGIGEDGLAFMFLPDYLETYGIDYFEESVEALEFVTQFVSCEFAVRPFILKYEQQMIEKMLKWSKHENHKVRRLASEGSRPRLPWAMAIPFLKKDPSSLLPILNNLKQDTSEYVRRSVANSLNDIAKDHPAVVLETAR
;
A
#
# COMPACT_ATOMS: atom_id res chain seq x y z
N MET A 1 6.85 -12.66 -21.53
CA MET A 1 7.17 -11.91 -20.29
C MET A 1 6.13 -12.29 -19.26
N LEU A 2 6.56 -12.92 -18.17
CA LEU A 2 5.72 -13.27 -17.03
C LEU A 2 5.60 -12.06 -16.10
N LEU A 3 4.57 -12.02 -15.25
CA LEU A 3 4.36 -10.89 -14.33
C LEU A 3 5.54 -10.71 -13.36
N LYS A 4 6.23 -11.79 -12.97
CA LYS A 4 7.42 -11.75 -12.13
C LYS A 4 8.63 -11.04 -12.77
N ASP A 5 8.64 -10.93 -14.11
CA ASP A 5 9.72 -10.29 -14.88
C ASP A 5 9.66 -8.75 -14.78
N LEU A 6 8.64 -8.20 -14.12
CA LEU A 6 8.61 -6.79 -13.71
C LEU A 6 9.85 -6.42 -12.86
N TYR A 7 10.30 -7.34 -12.01
CA TYR A 7 11.56 -7.23 -11.26
C TYR A 7 12.77 -7.59 -12.15
N SER A 8 12.99 -6.76 -13.16
CA SER A 8 14.05 -6.91 -14.18
C SER A 8 15.32 -6.11 -13.83
N PRO A 9 16.46 -6.40 -14.49
CA PRO A 9 17.66 -5.56 -14.36
C PRO A 9 17.39 -4.09 -14.65
N ALA A 10 16.55 -3.79 -15.65
CA ALA A 10 16.18 -2.42 -15.99
C ALA A 10 15.34 -1.74 -14.90
N PHE A 11 14.48 -2.49 -14.20
CA PHE A 11 13.75 -1.96 -13.04
C PHE A 11 14.71 -1.62 -11.89
N TYR A 12 15.60 -2.54 -11.52
CA TYR A 12 16.54 -2.29 -10.43
C TYR A 12 17.57 -1.22 -10.76
N ASP A 13 17.98 -1.07 -12.01
CA ASP A 13 18.86 0.03 -12.41
C ASP A 13 18.21 1.39 -12.15
N ARG A 14 16.94 1.56 -12.57
CA ARG A 14 16.15 2.76 -12.30
C ARG A 14 15.94 3.00 -10.81
N LEU A 15 15.59 1.95 -10.05
CA LEU A 15 15.43 2.04 -8.61
C LEU A 15 16.74 2.48 -7.93
N CYS A 16 17.86 1.85 -8.29
CA CYS A 16 19.17 2.20 -7.74
C CYS A 16 19.56 3.65 -8.00
N ASN A 17 19.19 4.22 -9.15
CA ASN A 17 19.48 5.63 -9.43
C ASN A 17 18.75 6.56 -8.45
N ALA A 18 17.50 6.25 -8.07
CA ALA A 18 16.78 6.98 -7.04
C ALA A 18 17.34 6.72 -5.62
N LEU A 19 17.70 5.48 -5.31
CA LEU A 19 18.27 5.10 -4.01
C LEU A 19 19.63 5.76 -3.76
N MET A 20 20.49 5.86 -4.78
CA MET A 20 21.80 6.51 -4.68
C MET A 20 21.71 8.00 -4.31
N ILE A 21 20.62 8.67 -4.68
CA ILE A 21 20.38 10.07 -4.31
C ILE A 21 19.79 10.16 -2.89
N SER A 22 18.98 9.17 -2.51
CA SER A 22 18.16 9.23 -1.31
C SER A 22 18.83 8.66 -0.07
N ILE A 23 19.68 7.65 -0.22
CA ILE A 23 20.31 6.91 0.88
C ILE A 23 21.81 7.27 0.94
N PRO A 24 22.30 7.81 2.07
CA PRO A 24 23.71 8.07 2.28
C PRO A 24 24.56 6.80 2.10
N ASP A 25 25.70 6.92 1.42
CA ASP A 25 26.67 5.85 1.20
C ASP A 25 26.09 4.57 0.54
N PHE A 26 25.02 4.70 -0.24
CA PHE A 26 24.37 3.57 -0.89
C PHE A 26 25.30 2.86 -1.90
N ASP A 27 25.63 1.60 -1.60
CA ASP A 27 26.42 0.74 -2.50
C ASP A 27 25.52 -0.03 -3.48
N LYS A 28 25.36 0.54 -4.68
CA LYS A 28 24.61 -0.08 -5.80
C LYS A 28 25.09 -1.48 -6.14
N LYS A 29 26.41 -1.75 -6.10
CA LYS A 29 26.95 -3.07 -6.48
C LYS A 29 26.56 -4.11 -5.43
N LYS A 30 26.68 -3.76 -4.14
CA LYS A 30 26.26 -4.63 -3.04
C LYS A 30 24.75 -4.87 -3.08
N PHE A 31 23.94 -3.83 -3.33
CA PHE A 31 22.49 -3.97 -3.44
C PHE A 31 22.07 -4.93 -4.55
N ILE A 32 22.58 -4.74 -5.77
CA ILE A 32 22.27 -5.61 -6.91
C ILE A 32 22.73 -7.05 -6.65
N LYS A 33 23.88 -7.25 -6.00
CA LYS A 33 24.34 -8.59 -5.60
C LYS A 33 23.41 -9.25 -4.58
N SER A 34 22.87 -8.50 -3.62
CA SER A 34 21.90 -9.01 -2.65
C SER A 34 20.53 -9.30 -3.28
N ILE A 35 20.15 -8.57 -4.33
CA ILE A 35 18.93 -8.84 -5.10
C ILE A 35 19.06 -10.16 -5.89
N TYR A 36 20.10 -10.30 -6.71
CA TYR A 36 20.27 -11.45 -7.61
C TYR A 36 20.99 -12.62 -6.94
N VAL A 37 20.33 -13.22 -5.96
CA VAL A 37 20.72 -14.49 -5.36
C VAL A 37 20.53 -15.66 -6.34
N ASN A 38 21.19 -16.80 -6.08
CA ASN A 38 21.19 -17.95 -7.00
C ASN A 38 19.80 -18.45 -7.39
N ASP A 39 18.83 -18.37 -6.47
CA ASP A 39 17.45 -18.83 -6.68
C ASP A 39 16.50 -17.70 -7.14
N PHE A 40 17.00 -16.51 -7.49
CA PHE A 40 16.16 -15.36 -7.84
C PHE A 40 15.25 -15.63 -9.06
N GLU A 41 15.74 -16.36 -10.06
CA GLU A 41 14.95 -16.69 -11.24
C GLU A 41 13.75 -17.61 -10.93
N GLU A 42 13.91 -18.48 -9.94
CA GLU A 42 12.88 -19.40 -9.47
C GLU A 42 11.81 -18.68 -8.63
N LYS A 43 12.13 -17.51 -8.05
CA LYS A 43 11.18 -16.73 -7.25
C LYS A 43 10.03 -16.21 -8.11
N GLU A 44 8.81 -16.43 -7.65
CA GLU A 44 7.59 -15.86 -8.20
C GLU A 44 7.39 -14.40 -7.77
N LEU A 45 6.41 -13.70 -8.37
CA LEU A 45 6.22 -12.26 -8.20
C LEU A 45 6.23 -11.79 -6.73
N LYS A 46 5.41 -12.41 -5.86
CA LYS A 46 5.33 -12.02 -4.45
C LYS A 46 6.61 -12.32 -3.68
N GLN A 47 7.34 -13.38 -4.05
CA GLN A 47 8.63 -13.70 -3.46
C GLN A 47 9.69 -12.66 -3.87
N ARG A 48 9.71 -12.22 -5.14
CA ARG A 48 10.59 -11.13 -5.60
C ARG A 48 10.26 -9.80 -4.92
N MET A 49 8.98 -9.50 -4.70
CA MET A 49 8.53 -8.33 -3.94
C MET A 49 9.04 -8.35 -2.50
N LYS A 50 8.73 -9.42 -1.72
CA LYS A 50 9.18 -9.57 -0.34
C LYS A 50 10.71 -9.60 -0.23
N HIS A 51 11.40 -10.22 -1.19
CA HIS A 51 12.87 -10.22 -1.27
C HIS A 51 13.42 -8.80 -1.47
N THR A 52 12.81 -8.00 -2.35
CA THR A 52 13.18 -6.58 -2.53
C THR A 52 13.04 -5.80 -1.23
N THR A 53 11.92 -5.98 -0.50
CA THR A 53 11.70 -5.36 0.81
C THR A 53 12.80 -5.74 1.81
N PHE A 54 13.13 -7.03 1.90
CA PHE A 54 14.16 -7.54 2.81
C PHE A 54 15.55 -7.00 2.47
N VAL A 55 15.93 -7.03 1.19
CA VAL A 55 17.22 -6.50 0.75
C VAL A 55 17.30 -5.00 1.00
N LEU A 56 16.25 -4.23 0.69
CA LEU A 56 16.23 -2.78 0.93
C LEU A 56 16.49 -2.44 2.40
N ASN A 57 15.87 -3.17 3.33
CA ASN A 57 16.05 -2.94 4.77
C ASN A 57 17.51 -3.10 5.23
N GLN A 58 18.34 -3.88 4.53
CA GLN A 58 19.77 -4.00 4.83
C GLN A 58 20.59 -2.74 4.52
N PHE A 59 20.01 -1.80 3.76
CA PHE A 59 20.62 -0.53 3.38
C PHE A 59 19.94 0.67 4.07
N MET A 60 18.99 0.42 4.97
CA MET A 60 18.27 1.45 5.72
C MET A 60 18.84 1.57 7.14
N PRO A 61 18.70 2.74 7.79
CA PRO A 61 19.02 2.89 9.20
C PRO A 61 18.15 1.98 10.07
N SER A 62 18.63 1.61 11.25
CA SER A 62 17.84 0.82 12.20
C SER A 62 16.67 1.61 12.79
N ASP A 63 16.73 2.95 12.75
CA ASP A 63 15.63 3.80 13.15
C ASP A 63 14.57 3.87 12.05
N TYR A 64 13.35 3.45 12.40
CA TYR A 64 12.26 3.34 11.44
C TYR A 64 11.75 4.71 10.96
N PRO A 65 11.54 5.72 11.83
CA PRO A 65 11.22 7.08 11.39
C PRO A 65 12.24 7.65 10.40
N GLU A 66 13.55 7.50 10.64
CA GLU A 66 14.57 7.89 9.67
C GLU A 66 14.43 7.14 8.33
N THR A 67 14.15 5.84 8.37
CA THR A 67 13.91 5.03 7.17
C THR A 67 12.75 5.58 6.32
N LEU A 68 11.66 6.02 6.97
CA LEU A 68 10.52 6.58 6.26
C LEU A 68 10.86 7.86 5.49
N VAL A 69 11.76 8.69 6.02
CA VAL A 69 12.28 9.87 5.31
C VAL A 69 12.97 9.44 4.02
N LEU A 70 13.82 8.41 4.09
CA LEU A 70 14.55 7.90 2.91
C LEU A 70 13.60 7.26 1.87
N ILE A 71 12.57 6.54 2.33
CA ILE A 71 11.53 5.98 1.45
C ILE A 71 10.77 7.11 0.72
N LYS A 72 10.31 8.14 1.45
CA LYS A 72 9.61 9.29 0.86
C LYS A 72 10.51 10.02 -0.15
N ASN A 73 11.77 10.26 0.19
CA ASN A 73 12.76 10.84 -0.73
C ASN A 73 12.96 10.00 -1.99
N THR A 74 13.06 8.67 -1.85
CA THR A 74 13.20 7.76 -3.00
C THR A 74 12.01 7.86 -3.95
N ILE A 75 10.78 7.93 -3.42
CA ILE A 75 9.56 8.12 -4.22
C ILE A 75 9.59 9.46 -4.96
N GLU A 76 10.02 10.55 -4.30
CA GLU A 76 10.15 11.86 -4.95
C GLU A 76 11.19 11.83 -6.09
N GLN A 77 12.32 11.15 -5.91
CA GLN A 77 13.30 10.98 -6.99
C GLN A 77 12.74 10.17 -8.17
N LEU A 78 11.94 9.15 -7.90
CA LEU A 78 11.25 8.38 -8.94
C LEU A 78 10.23 9.24 -9.71
N ARG A 79 9.48 10.10 -9.00
CA ARG A 79 8.55 11.07 -9.61
C ARG A 79 9.27 12.08 -10.50
N ILE A 80 10.36 12.67 -10.02
CA ILE A 80 11.19 13.61 -10.80
C ILE A 80 11.68 12.95 -12.09
N ALA A 81 12.03 11.67 -12.03
CA ALA A 81 12.46 10.89 -13.18
C ALA A 81 11.31 10.39 -14.07
N GLY A 82 10.04 10.65 -13.72
CA GLY A 82 8.87 10.20 -14.47
C GLY A 82 8.65 8.68 -14.42
N ILE A 83 9.07 8.03 -13.34
CA ILE A 83 9.07 6.56 -13.20
C ILE A 83 8.03 6.13 -12.17
N GLY A 84 7.21 5.15 -12.55
CA GLY A 84 6.71 4.16 -11.60
C GLY A 84 5.36 4.42 -10.94
N GLU A 85 4.65 5.49 -11.28
CA GLU A 85 3.29 5.69 -10.77
C GLU A 85 2.41 4.47 -11.08
N ASP A 86 1.78 3.95 -10.02
CA ASP A 86 0.93 2.74 -10.04
C ASP A 86 1.61 1.47 -10.60
N GLY A 87 2.94 1.46 -10.67
CA GLY A 87 3.71 0.31 -11.13
C GLY A 87 3.70 -0.81 -10.09
N LEU A 88 3.17 -1.99 -10.47
CA LEU A 88 3.08 -3.17 -9.58
C LEU A 88 4.43 -3.59 -8.98
N ALA A 89 5.54 -3.33 -9.67
CA ALA A 89 6.89 -3.59 -9.17
C ALA A 89 7.25 -2.76 -7.92
N PHE A 90 6.55 -1.66 -7.64
CA PHE A 90 6.77 -0.82 -6.47
C PHE A 90 5.99 -1.25 -5.23
N MET A 91 5.23 -2.35 -5.29
CA MET A 91 4.50 -2.87 -4.14
C MET A 91 5.39 -3.27 -2.96
N PHE A 92 6.71 -3.43 -3.16
CA PHE A 92 7.66 -3.59 -2.05
C PHE A 92 7.70 -2.38 -1.11
N LEU A 93 7.28 -1.18 -1.55
CA LEU A 93 7.23 0.02 -0.71
C LEU A 93 6.11 -0.06 0.34
N PRO A 94 4.82 -0.30 -0.01
CA PRO A 94 3.79 -0.63 0.96
C PRO A 94 4.14 -1.85 1.82
N ASP A 95 4.73 -2.87 1.19
CA ASP A 95 5.17 -4.10 1.87
C ASP A 95 6.19 -3.82 2.99
N TYR A 96 7.09 -2.86 2.79
CA TYR A 96 8.03 -2.39 3.80
C TYR A 96 7.31 -1.82 5.03
N LEU A 97 6.29 -0.98 4.80
CA LEU A 97 5.52 -0.34 5.88
C LEU A 97 4.78 -1.37 6.74
N GLU A 98 4.14 -2.39 6.13
CA GLU A 98 3.51 -3.46 6.91
C GLU A 98 4.52 -4.36 7.63
N THR A 99 5.69 -4.60 7.04
CA THR A 99 6.67 -5.56 7.55
C THR A 99 7.46 -5.00 8.73
N TYR A 100 7.85 -3.72 8.67
CA TYR A 100 8.72 -3.11 9.68
C TYR A 100 8.03 -2.00 10.48
N GLY A 101 6.89 -1.49 10.01
CA GLY A 101 6.20 -0.34 10.62
C GLY A 101 5.06 -0.65 11.56
N ILE A 102 4.71 -1.93 11.76
CA ILE A 102 3.48 -2.30 12.45
C ILE A 102 3.42 -1.81 13.92
N ASP A 103 4.57 -1.56 14.56
CA ASP A 103 4.67 -1.02 15.92
C ASP A 103 4.82 0.53 15.97
N TYR A 104 4.97 1.18 14.81
CA TYR A 104 5.12 2.63 14.65
C TYR A 104 3.87 3.21 13.99
N PHE A 105 2.76 3.25 14.74
CA PHE A 105 1.45 3.54 14.18
C PHE A 105 1.37 4.90 13.49
N GLU A 106 1.69 5.99 14.19
CA GLU A 106 1.48 7.33 13.65
C GLU A 106 2.38 7.58 12.44
N GLU A 107 3.65 7.18 12.51
CA GLU A 107 4.62 7.36 11.43
C GLU A 107 4.26 6.50 10.21
N SER A 108 3.86 5.24 10.42
CA SER A 108 3.48 4.35 9.33
C SER A 108 2.18 4.75 8.67
N VAL A 109 1.19 5.23 9.43
CA VAL A 109 -0.09 5.68 8.87
C VAL A 109 0.13 6.93 8.02
N GLU A 110 0.95 7.88 8.48
CA GLU A 110 1.34 9.04 7.65
C GLU A 110 2.11 8.59 6.39
N ALA A 111 3.00 7.61 6.51
CA ALA A 111 3.70 7.05 5.36
C ALA A 111 2.75 6.34 4.38
N LEU A 112 1.75 5.59 4.86
CA LEU A 112 0.74 4.93 4.01
C LEU A 112 -0.06 5.97 3.20
N GLU A 113 -0.42 7.10 3.82
CA GLU A 113 -1.11 8.21 3.14
C GLU A 113 -0.26 8.83 2.01
N PHE A 114 1.05 8.96 2.23
CA PHE A 114 1.97 9.45 1.20
C PHE A 114 2.21 8.40 0.10
N VAL A 115 2.59 7.18 0.49
CA VAL A 115 2.98 6.11 -0.43
C VAL A 115 1.81 5.67 -1.31
N THR A 116 0.58 5.68 -0.79
CA THR A 116 -0.60 5.31 -1.61
C THR A 116 -0.86 6.25 -2.77
N GLN A 117 -0.29 7.46 -2.76
CA GLN A 117 -0.36 8.39 -3.88
C GLN A 117 0.61 8.02 -5.02
N PHE A 118 1.60 7.17 -4.73
CA PHE A 118 2.56 6.63 -5.70
C PHE A 118 2.18 5.21 -6.13
N VAL A 119 1.88 4.32 -5.18
CA VAL A 119 1.49 2.92 -5.41
C VAL A 119 0.50 2.46 -4.34
N SER A 120 -0.55 1.74 -4.72
CA SER A 120 -1.65 1.34 -3.82
C SER A 120 -1.16 0.67 -2.53
N CYS A 121 -1.61 1.17 -1.38
CA CYS A 121 -1.35 0.57 -0.06
C CYS A 121 -2.48 -0.35 0.43
N GLU A 122 -3.37 -0.81 -0.46
CA GLU A 122 -4.59 -1.56 -0.10
C GLU A 122 -4.35 -2.84 0.69
N PHE A 123 -3.20 -3.48 0.54
CA PHE A 123 -2.80 -4.64 1.33
C PHE A 123 -2.14 -4.22 2.65
N ALA A 124 -1.18 -3.30 2.56
CA ALA A 124 -0.34 -2.88 3.68
C ALA A 124 -1.11 -2.20 4.81
N VAL A 125 -2.24 -1.55 4.52
CA VAL A 125 -3.08 -0.92 5.54
C VAL A 125 -3.84 -1.94 6.41
N ARG A 126 -4.04 -3.17 5.94
CA ARG A 126 -4.95 -4.14 6.59
C ARG A 126 -4.40 -4.70 7.91
N PRO A 127 -3.09 -5.02 8.04
CA PRO A 127 -2.48 -5.32 9.33
C PRO A 127 -2.70 -4.22 10.36
N PHE A 128 -2.64 -2.94 9.96
CA PHE A 128 -2.93 -1.82 10.85
C PHE A 128 -4.41 -1.77 11.26
N ILE A 129 -5.33 -2.02 10.33
CA ILE A 129 -6.77 -2.12 10.65
C ILE A 129 -7.04 -3.24 11.65
N LEU A 130 -6.35 -4.37 11.54
CA LEU A 130 -6.55 -5.50 12.44
C LEU A 130 -5.91 -5.31 13.81
N LYS A 131 -4.77 -4.62 13.88
CA LYS A 131 -4.06 -4.39 15.14
C LYS A 131 -4.62 -3.21 15.93
N TYR A 132 -4.97 -2.12 15.25
CA TYR A 132 -5.36 -0.85 15.86
C TYR A 132 -6.86 -0.54 15.74
N GLU A 133 -7.61 -1.39 15.04
CA GLU A 133 -9.07 -1.38 14.93
C GLU A 133 -9.65 0.04 14.78
N GLN A 134 -10.33 0.53 15.83
CA GLN A 134 -11.00 1.83 15.85
C GLN A 134 -10.08 2.99 15.49
N GLN A 135 -8.84 3.00 15.99
CA GLN A 135 -7.88 4.08 15.72
C GLN A 135 -7.54 4.16 14.23
N MET A 136 -7.38 3.01 13.56
CA MET A 136 -7.14 2.97 12.12
C MET A 136 -8.40 3.33 11.32
N ILE A 137 -9.58 2.86 11.73
CA ILE A 137 -10.86 3.20 11.07
C ILE A 137 -11.11 4.72 11.11
N GLU A 138 -10.77 5.40 12.21
CA GLU A 138 -10.86 6.86 12.29
C GLU A 138 -9.93 7.57 11.30
N LYS A 139 -8.73 7.03 11.06
CA LYS A 139 -7.83 7.54 10.01
C LYS A 139 -8.42 7.29 8.62
N MET A 140 -8.99 6.11 8.35
CA MET A 140 -9.68 5.82 7.09
C MET A 140 -10.86 6.78 6.85
N LEU A 141 -11.63 7.11 7.90
CA LEU A 141 -12.71 8.08 7.82
C LEU A 141 -12.21 9.49 7.49
N LYS A 142 -11.06 9.92 8.03
CA LYS A 142 -10.43 11.18 7.64
C LYS A 142 -9.96 11.13 6.19
N TRP A 143 -9.30 10.06 5.78
CA TRP A 143 -8.82 9.85 4.40
C TRP A 143 -9.94 9.82 3.36
N SER A 144 -11.16 9.43 3.73
CA SER A 144 -12.32 9.48 2.83
C SER A 144 -12.71 10.92 2.42
N LYS A 145 -12.11 11.96 3.02
CA LYS A 145 -12.33 13.37 2.68
C LYS A 145 -11.07 14.04 2.13
N HIS A 146 -10.00 13.27 1.91
CA HIS A 146 -8.72 13.79 1.45
C HIS A 146 -8.80 14.36 0.02
N GLU A 147 -7.99 15.36 -0.32
CA GLU A 147 -8.00 16.00 -1.64
C GLU A 147 -7.56 15.05 -2.77
N ASN A 148 -6.59 14.18 -2.50
CA ASN A 148 -6.10 13.17 -3.43
C ASN A 148 -7.04 11.95 -3.50
N HIS A 149 -7.54 11.65 -4.70
CA HIS A 149 -8.44 10.55 -4.96
C HIS A 149 -7.83 9.16 -4.67
N LYS A 150 -6.51 8.97 -4.73
CA LYS A 150 -5.85 7.70 -4.37
C LYS A 150 -5.94 7.42 -2.87
N VAL A 151 -5.83 8.45 -2.03
CA VAL A 151 -6.01 8.36 -0.57
C VAL A 151 -7.48 8.08 -0.23
N ARG A 152 -8.41 8.79 -0.87
CA ARG A 152 -9.85 8.50 -0.74
C ARG A 152 -10.20 7.07 -1.16
N ARG A 153 -9.62 6.61 -2.26
CA ARG A 153 -9.80 5.22 -2.71
C ARG A 153 -9.23 4.25 -1.69
N LEU A 154 -8.05 4.50 -1.11
CA LEU A 154 -7.48 3.64 -0.07
C LEU A 154 -8.44 3.51 1.13
N ALA A 155 -9.08 4.61 1.54
CA ALA A 155 -10.05 4.60 2.64
C ALA A 155 -11.20 3.60 2.40
N SER A 156 -11.74 3.51 1.19
CA SER A 156 -12.76 2.53 0.82
C SER A 156 -12.18 1.13 0.55
N GLU A 157 -11.12 1.04 -0.26
CA GLU A 157 -10.61 -0.25 -0.73
C GLU A 157 -9.90 -1.02 0.38
N GLY A 158 -9.01 -0.35 1.10
CA GLY A 158 -8.20 -0.96 2.15
C GLY A 158 -9.05 -1.50 3.30
N SER A 159 -10.21 -0.89 3.54
CA SER A 159 -11.18 -1.29 4.57
C SER A 159 -12.24 -2.28 4.08
N ARG A 160 -12.18 -2.75 2.83
CA ARG A 160 -13.12 -3.76 2.31
C ARG A 160 -13.12 -5.02 3.18
N PRO A 161 -14.29 -5.53 3.60
CA PRO A 161 -14.37 -6.75 4.40
C PRO A 161 -13.77 -7.98 3.71
N ARG A 162 -13.89 -8.05 2.36
CA ARG A 162 -13.55 -9.22 1.53
C ARG A 162 -12.68 -8.85 0.32
N LEU A 163 -11.66 -8.01 0.53
CA LEU A 163 -10.72 -7.64 -0.53
C LEU A 163 -10.04 -8.89 -1.13
N PRO A 164 -10.11 -9.13 -2.45
CA PRO A 164 -9.44 -10.25 -3.08
C PRO A 164 -7.92 -10.24 -2.85
N TRP A 165 -7.33 -11.43 -2.75
CA TRP A 165 -5.88 -11.65 -2.55
C TRP A 165 -5.28 -11.05 -1.26
N ALA A 166 -6.11 -10.49 -0.39
CA ALA A 166 -5.76 -9.91 0.89
C ALA A 166 -6.34 -10.73 2.05
N MET A 167 -5.78 -10.55 3.25
CA MET A 167 -6.38 -11.07 4.48
C MET A 167 -7.76 -10.43 4.71
N ALA A 168 -8.75 -11.19 5.18
CA ALA A 168 -10.06 -10.62 5.50
C ALA A 168 -9.99 -9.66 6.71
N ILE A 169 -10.99 -8.80 6.88
CA ILE A 169 -11.17 -8.00 8.11
C ILE A 169 -12.43 -8.52 8.82
N PRO A 170 -12.31 -9.50 9.74
CA PRO A 170 -13.46 -10.24 10.25
C PRO A 170 -14.48 -9.37 10.99
N PHE A 171 -14.02 -8.35 11.72
CA PHE A 171 -14.93 -7.48 12.47
C PHE A 171 -15.80 -6.63 11.54
N LEU A 172 -15.26 -6.10 10.44
CA LEU A 172 -16.05 -5.37 9.42
C LEU A 172 -16.97 -6.28 8.61
N LYS A 173 -16.61 -7.56 8.48
CA LYS A 173 -17.51 -8.57 7.90
C LYS A 173 -18.69 -8.85 8.85
N LYS A 174 -18.42 -8.94 10.16
CA LYS A 174 -19.45 -9.19 11.18
C LYS A 174 -20.38 -8.00 11.35
N ASP A 175 -19.82 -6.80 11.37
CA ASP A 175 -20.55 -5.55 11.53
C ASP A 175 -19.90 -4.45 10.66
N PRO A 176 -20.54 -4.05 9.54
CA PRO A 176 -20.00 -3.03 8.65
C PRO A 176 -20.26 -1.60 9.14
N SER A 177 -20.87 -1.38 10.31
CA SER A 177 -21.36 -0.06 10.76
C SER A 177 -20.28 1.01 10.75
N SER A 178 -19.04 0.69 11.15
CA SER A 178 -17.93 1.65 11.17
C SER A 178 -17.36 1.97 9.78
N LEU A 179 -17.68 1.16 8.77
CA LEU A 179 -17.31 1.38 7.37
C LEU A 179 -18.33 2.26 6.63
N LEU A 180 -19.61 2.24 7.01
CA LEU A 180 -20.67 2.99 6.32
C LEU A 180 -20.41 4.50 6.21
N PRO A 181 -19.90 5.21 7.24
CA PRO A 181 -19.58 6.63 7.12
C PRO A 181 -18.52 6.93 6.04
N ILE A 182 -17.54 6.04 5.86
CA ILE A 182 -16.51 6.15 4.81
C ILE A 182 -17.18 6.03 3.44
N LEU A 183 -18.01 5.00 3.25
CA LEU A 183 -18.70 4.76 1.97
C LEU A 183 -19.68 5.89 1.64
N ASN A 184 -20.39 6.43 2.63
CA ASN A 184 -21.31 7.55 2.45
C ASN A 184 -20.60 8.83 2.00
N ASN A 185 -19.39 9.11 2.50
CA ASN A 185 -18.60 10.24 2.02
C ASN A 185 -18.19 10.08 0.54
N LEU A 186 -18.02 8.84 0.07
CA LEU A 186 -17.40 8.51 -1.21
C LEU A 186 -18.37 8.04 -2.29
N LYS A 187 -19.64 7.74 -1.98
CA LYS A 187 -20.59 7.18 -2.95
C LYS A 187 -20.86 8.09 -4.16
N GLN A 188 -20.66 9.40 -4.00
CA GLN A 188 -20.80 10.42 -5.05
C GLN A 188 -19.44 11.07 -5.42
N ASP A 189 -18.32 10.40 -5.14
CA ASP A 189 -16.98 10.93 -5.45
C ASP A 189 -16.83 11.30 -6.94
N THR A 190 -16.09 12.36 -7.25
CA THR A 190 -15.84 12.78 -8.64
C THR A 190 -14.99 11.77 -9.40
N SER A 191 -14.13 11.01 -8.72
CA SER A 191 -13.29 9.97 -9.32
C SER A 191 -14.05 8.66 -9.51
N GLU A 192 -14.12 8.18 -10.75
CA GLU A 192 -14.67 6.85 -11.06
C GLU A 192 -13.91 5.74 -10.31
N TYR A 193 -12.59 5.89 -10.16
CA TYR A 193 -11.75 4.93 -9.45
C TYR A 193 -12.20 4.75 -7.99
N VAL A 194 -12.56 5.85 -7.32
CA VAL A 194 -13.11 5.81 -5.95
C VAL A 194 -14.52 5.21 -5.96
N ARG A 195 -15.42 5.66 -6.85
CA ARG A 195 -16.80 5.12 -6.91
C ARG A 195 -16.83 3.61 -7.15
N ARG A 196 -15.93 3.09 -7.99
CA ARG A 196 -15.79 1.64 -8.22
C ARG A 196 -15.36 0.89 -6.96
N SER A 197 -14.46 1.46 -6.16
CA SER A 197 -14.07 0.90 -4.86
C SER A 197 -15.28 0.82 -3.90
N VAL A 198 -16.07 1.89 -3.84
CA VAL A 198 -17.30 1.93 -3.01
C VAL A 198 -18.28 0.85 -3.44
N ALA A 199 -18.54 0.74 -4.75
CA ALA A 199 -19.42 -0.30 -5.29
C ALA A 199 -18.94 -1.72 -4.93
N ASN A 200 -17.63 -1.97 -5.04
CA ASN A 200 -17.04 -3.24 -4.64
C ASN A 200 -17.17 -3.51 -3.13
N SER A 201 -17.00 -2.49 -2.30
CA SER A 201 -17.19 -2.60 -0.85
C SER A 201 -18.65 -2.91 -0.50
N LEU A 202 -19.62 -2.24 -1.13
CA LEU A 202 -21.04 -2.53 -0.97
C LEU A 202 -21.39 -3.95 -1.42
N ASN A 203 -20.82 -4.42 -2.54
CA ASN A 203 -20.96 -5.81 -3.00
C ASN A 203 -20.39 -6.83 -1.99
N ASP A 204 -19.31 -6.48 -1.29
CA ASP A 204 -18.78 -7.33 -0.23
C ASP A 204 -19.70 -7.38 1.00
N ILE A 205 -20.27 -6.22 1.37
CA ILE A 205 -21.25 -6.12 2.47
C ILE A 205 -22.52 -6.90 2.15
N ALA A 206 -23.04 -6.81 0.91
CA ALA A 206 -24.28 -7.47 0.50
C ALA A 206 -24.28 -8.99 0.68
N LYS A 207 -23.09 -9.61 0.68
CA LYS A 207 -22.92 -11.07 0.86
C LYS A 207 -23.30 -11.55 2.26
N ASP A 208 -23.18 -10.68 3.26
CA ASP A 208 -23.46 -11.01 4.67
C ASP A 208 -24.59 -10.13 5.25
N HIS A 209 -24.78 -8.91 4.73
CA HIS A 209 -25.70 -7.88 5.23
C HIS A 209 -26.48 -7.19 4.09
N PRO A 210 -27.33 -7.92 3.32
CA PRO A 210 -28.02 -7.37 2.15
C PRO A 210 -28.93 -6.17 2.47
N ALA A 211 -29.53 -6.12 3.66
CA ALA A 211 -30.41 -5.03 4.08
C ALA A 211 -29.67 -3.68 4.18
N VAL A 212 -28.41 -3.67 4.62
CA VAL A 212 -27.59 -2.45 4.80
C VAL A 212 -27.34 -1.73 3.48
N VAL A 213 -27.22 -2.49 2.38
CA VAL A 213 -26.96 -1.91 1.04
C VAL A 213 -28.20 -1.21 0.49
N LEU A 214 -29.40 -1.70 0.81
CA LEU A 214 -30.67 -1.09 0.38
C LEU A 214 -30.89 0.30 0.99
N GLU A 215 -30.40 0.53 2.21
CA GLU A 215 -30.46 1.83 2.88
C GLU A 215 -29.41 2.80 2.34
N THR A 216 -28.22 2.29 1.98
CA THR A 216 -27.09 3.12 1.50
C THR A 216 -27.25 3.57 0.04
N ALA A 217 -27.97 2.79 -0.78
CA ALA A 217 -28.23 3.06 -2.19
C ALA A 217 -29.33 4.12 -2.46
N ARG A 218 -29.97 4.63 -1.41
CA ARG A 218 -30.84 5.82 -1.48
C ARG A 218 -30.00 7.10 -1.46
#